data_AF-A0A1T5JBG0-F1
#
_entry.id   AF-A0A1T5JBG0-F1
#
_cell.length_a   1.000
_cell.length_b   1.000
_cell.length_c   1.000
_cell.angle_alpha   90.00
_cell.angle_beta   90.00
_cell.angle_gamma   90.00
#
_symmetry.space_group_name_H-M   'P 1'
#
loop_
_entity.id
_entity.type
_entity.pdbx_description
1 polymer ?
#
loop_
_entity_poly.entity_id
_entity_poly.type
_entity_poly.pdbx_seq_one_letter_code
_entity_poly.pdbx_strand_id
1 'polypeptide(L)'
;MADKLEDVWTARDYPVLREIARRVDAGESTRPTEVGGALGFTEDELARSVSALARTGYVVEMGGFSGHGWVHEVTPKAYVVTGLHPSADDAVDRFVEALNQAADQVDDEDDASALRKMARTALSVSTDVVGAVLGAVATRAAGM
;
A
#
# COMPACT_ATOMS: atom_id res chain seq x y z
N MET A 1 0.04 -23.63 -28.51
CA MET A 1 0.29 -22.85 -27.29
C MET A 1 0.51 -21.41 -27.74
N ALA A 2 -0.29 -20.46 -27.26
CA ALA A 2 -0.02 -19.06 -27.53
C ALA A 2 1.17 -18.63 -26.66
N ASP A 3 2.20 -18.04 -27.26
CA ASP A 3 3.30 -17.46 -26.50
C ASP A 3 2.77 -16.34 -25.59
N LYS A 4 3.26 -16.30 -24.36
CA LYS A 4 2.94 -15.22 -23.43
C LYS A 4 3.63 -13.94 -23.90
N LEU A 5 2.94 -12.82 -23.72
CA LEU A 5 3.54 -11.49 -23.88
C LEU A 5 4.64 -11.28 -22.83
N GLU A 6 5.56 -10.37 -23.14
CA GLU A 6 6.63 -9.95 -22.24
C GLU A 6 6.09 -9.37 -20.93
N ASP A 7 6.78 -9.64 -19.83
CA ASP A 7 6.44 -9.10 -18.50
C ASP A 7 6.89 -7.63 -18.37
N VAL A 8 6.12 -6.76 -19.01
CA VAL A 8 6.31 -5.30 -18.95
C VAL A 8 6.03 -4.72 -17.57
N TRP A 9 5.28 -5.43 -16.73
CA TRP A 9 4.97 -4.97 -15.37
C TRP A 9 6.24 -4.95 -14.52
N THR A 10 6.91 -6.10 -14.42
CA THR A 10 8.13 -6.21 -13.61
C THR A 10 9.29 -5.43 -14.20
N ALA A 11 9.43 -5.44 -15.54
CA ALA A 11 10.56 -4.83 -16.23
C ALA A 11 10.48 -3.29 -16.32
N ARG A 12 9.28 -2.70 -16.32
CA ARG A 12 9.08 -1.27 -16.57
C ARG A 12 8.10 -0.61 -15.61
N ASP A 13 6.88 -1.11 -15.51
CA ASP A 13 5.79 -0.37 -14.86
C ASP A 13 5.92 -0.32 -13.34
N TYR A 14 6.38 -1.41 -12.72
CA TYR A 14 6.58 -1.46 -11.28
C TYR A 14 7.74 -0.59 -10.78
N PRO A 15 8.94 -0.60 -11.40
CA PRO A 15 10.00 0.35 -11.06
C PRO A 15 9.57 1.82 -11.17
N VAL A 16 8.82 2.16 -12.23
CA VAL A 16 8.27 3.52 -12.44
C VAL A 16 7.27 3.86 -11.33
N LEU A 17 6.33 2.97 -11.02
CA LEU A 17 5.35 3.17 -9.95
C LEU A 17 6.02 3.39 -8.59
N ARG A 18 7.06 2.61 -8.27
CA ARG A 18 7.79 2.74 -7.01
C ARG A 18 8.48 4.09 -6.86
N GLU A 19 9.10 4.58 -7.93
CA GLU A 19 9.77 5.88 -7.93
C GLU A 19 8.76 7.04 -7.84
N ILE A 20 7.63 6.95 -8.55
CA ILE A 20 6.54 7.93 -8.43
C ILE A 20 6.02 7.96 -6.98
N ALA A 21 5.71 6.80 -6.40
CA ALA A 21 5.20 6.71 -5.03
C ALA A 21 6.18 7.31 -4.01
N ARG A 22 7.47 6.99 -4.13
CA ARG A 22 8.53 7.54 -3.28
C ARG A 22 8.58 9.07 -3.30
N ARG A 23 8.39 9.67 -4.47
CA ARG A 23 8.44 11.14 -4.61
C ARG A 23 7.18 11.83 -4.11
N VAL A 24 6.01 11.24 -4.39
CA VAL A 24 4.74 11.72 -3.83
C VAL A 24 4.77 11.70 -2.30
N ASP A 25 5.31 10.64 -1.68
CA ASP A 25 5.49 10.54 -0.22
C ASP A 25 6.42 11.62 0.34
N ALA A 26 7.48 11.96 -0.39
CA ALA A 26 8.38 13.05 -0.05
C ALA A 26 7.76 14.45 -0.24
N GLY A 27 6.51 14.55 -0.71
CA GLY A 27 5.84 15.82 -1.01
C GLY A 27 6.30 16.48 -2.31
N GLU A 28 6.99 15.74 -3.18
CA GLU A 28 7.52 16.24 -4.45
C GLU A 28 6.47 16.05 -5.57
N SER A 29 6.02 17.15 -6.18
CA SER A 29 5.32 17.07 -7.48
C SER A 29 6.35 16.80 -8.58
N THR A 30 6.20 15.70 -9.30
CA THR A 30 7.22 15.22 -10.23
C THR A 30 6.72 15.21 -11.68
N ARG A 31 7.58 15.66 -12.59
CA ARG A 31 7.40 15.42 -14.04
C ARG A 31 7.88 14.01 -14.39
N PRO A 32 7.21 13.32 -15.32
CA PRO A 32 7.71 12.05 -15.83
C PRO A 32 9.20 12.13 -16.22
N THR A 33 9.62 13.15 -16.97
CA THR A 33 11.04 13.29 -17.40
C THR A 33 12.06 13.26 -16.25
N GLU A 34 11.69 13.66 -15.04
CA GLU A 34 12.54 13.63 -13.84
C GLU A 34 12.63 12.21 -13.21
N VAL A 35 11.61 11.37 -13.42
CA VAL A 35 11.58 9.94 -13.06
C VAL A 35 12.47 9.12 -14.00
N GLY A 36 12.40 9.41 -15.31
CA GLY A 36 13.13 8.67 -16.34
C GLY A 36 14.65 8.72 -16.15
N GLY A 37 15.18 9.88 -15.76
CA GLY A 37 16.62 10.04 -15.48
C GLY A 37 17.13 9.19 -14.31
N ALA A 38 16.28 8.86 -13.34
CA ALA A 38 16.66 8.03 -12.18
C ALA A 38 16.64 6.53 -12.51
N LEU A 39 15.84 6.10 -13.49
CA LEU A 39 15.63 4.69 -13.82
C LEU A 39 16.30 4.26 -15.13
N GLY A 40 16.86 5.21 -15.89
CA GLY A 40 17.48 4.92 -17.19
C GLY A 40 16.48 4.63 -18.32
N PHE A 41 15.20 4.96 -18.12
CA PHE A 41 14.17 4.81 -19.15
C PHE A 41 14.13 6.00 -20.10
N THR A 42 13.84 5.72 -21.36
CA THR A 42 13.52 6.76 -22.35
C THR A 42 12.20 7.44 -22.03
N GLU A 43 12.01 8.64 -22.57
CA GLU A 43 10.75 9.38 -22.40
C GLU A 43 9.54 8.60 -22.93
N ASP A 44 9.71 7.87 -24.05
CA ASP A 44 8.66 7.05 -24.64
C ASP A 44 8.31 5.82 -23.78
N GLU A 45 9.29 5.16 -23.18
CA GLU A 45 9.06 4.06 -22.23
C GLU A 45 8.29 4.55 -21.01
N LEU A 46 8.68 5.71 -20.50
CA LEU A 46 8.05 6.28 -19.34
C LEU A 46 6.61 6.75 -19.63
N ALA A 47 6.37 7.42 -20.76
CA ALA A 47 5.03 7.82 -21.17
C ALA A 47 4.09 6.61 -21.31
N ARG A 48 4.59 5.51 -21.92
CA ARG A 48 3.85 4.24 -22.01
C ARG A 48 3.57 3.64 -20.64
N SER A 49 4.52 3.73 -19.73
CA SER A 49 4.37 3.24 -18.36
C SER A 49 3.33 4.02 -17.57
N VAL A 50 3.44 5.35 -17.56
CA VAL A 50 2.47 6.23 -16.87
C VAL A 50 1.06 6.03 -17.41
N SER A 51 0.90 5.94 -18.73
CA SER A 51 -0.40 5.65 -19.35
C SER A 51 -0.97 4.29 -18.92
N ALA A 52 -0.12 3.25 -18.83
CA ALA A 52 -0.52 1.93 -18.36
C ALA A 52 -0.93 1.94 -16.87
N LEU A 53 -0.16 2.64 -16.03
CA LEU A 53 -0.45 2.81 -14.60
C LEU A 53 -1.73 3.62 -14.36
N ALA A 54 -1.98 4.65 -15.16
CA ALA A 54 -3.21 5.44 -15.10
C ALA A 54 -4.43 4.59 -15.49
N ARG A 55 -4.34 3.86 -16.62
CA ARG A 55 -5.40 2.95 -17.08
C ARG A 55 -5.74 1.86 -16.08
N THR A 56 -4.77 1.44 -15.26
CA THR A 56 -4.94 0.38 -14.25
C THR A 56 -5.22 0.93 -12.84
N GLY A 57 -5.38 2.25 -12.71
CA GLY A 57 -5.79 2.92 -11.47
C GLY A 57 -4.71 2.95 -10.39
N TYR A 58 -3.42 2.91 -10.75
CA TYR A 58 -2.32 3.07 -9.80
C TYR A 58 -1.92 4.54 -9.61
N VAL A 59 -2.05 5.36 -10.66
CA VAL A 59 -1.74 6.78 -10.63
C VAL A 59 -2.91 7.59 -11.18
N VAL A 60 -3.03 8.83 -10.72
CA VAL A 60 -3.96 9.80 -11.31
C VAL A 60 -3.15 10.74 -12.19
N GLU A 61 -3.33 10.64 -13.51
CA GLU A 61 -2.70 11.55 -14.45
C GLU A 61 -3.50 12.85 -14.52
N MET A 62 -2.90 13.98 -14.17
CA MET A 62 -3.46 15.30 -14.50
C MET A 62 -2.83 15.78 -15.80
N GLY A 63 -3.68 16.01 -16.81
CA GLY A 63 -3.25 16.52 -18.11
C GLY A 63 -2.49 17.84 -17.97
N GLY A 64 -1.26 17.89 -18.45
CA GLY A 64 -0.47 19.11 -18.56
C GLY A 64 -0.85 19.90 -19.81
N PHE A 65 -0.76 21.24 -19.74
CA PHE A 65 -1.04 22.16 -20.85
C PHE A 65 -0.11 21.94 -22.08
N SER A 66 0.96 21.15 -21.93
CA SER A 66 1.95 20.82 -22.95
C SER A 66 1.93 19.36 -23.42
N GLY A 67 0.89 18.57 -23.10
CA GLY A 67 0.76 17.17 -23.55
C GLY A 67 1.61 16.15 -22.78
N HIS A 68 2.41 16.59 -21.82
CA HIS A 68 3.10 15.73 -20.86
C HIS A 68 2.34 15.81 -19.53
N GLY A 69 1.60 14.75 -19.19
CA GLY A 69 0.83 14.66 -17.95
C GLY A 69 1.73 14.75 -16.73
N TRP A 70 1.26 15.43 -15.69
CA TRP A 70 1.90 15.44 -14.39
C TRP A 70 1.28 14.34 -13.53
N VAL A 71 2.11 13.63 -12.77
CA VAL A 71 1.62 12.68 -11.78
C VAL A 71 1.72 13.35 -10.41
N HIS A 72 0.58 13.76 -9.88
CA HIS A 72 0.51 14.45 -8.59
C HIS A 72 0.08 13.53 -7.45
N GLU A 73 -0.51 12.38 -7.76
CA GLU A 73 -1.08 11.50 -6.75
C GLU A 73 -0.99 10.03 -7.18
N VAL A 74 -0.71 9.17 -6.21
CA VAL A 74 -0.81 7.71 -6.33
C VAL A 74 -2.04 7.24 -5.56
N THR A 75 -2.72 6.21 -6.07
CA THR A 75 -3.96 5.71 -5.45
C THR A 75 -3.67 4.82 -4.24
N PRO A 76 -4.66 4.53 -3.37
CA PRO A 76 -4.51 3.53 -2.28
C PRO A 76 -3.95 2.18 -2.76
N LYS A 77 -4.31 1.77 -3.97
CA LYS A 77 -3.81 0.55 -4.62
C LYS A 77 -2.30 0.59 -4.86
N ALA A 78 -1.76 1.75 -5.22
CA ALA A 78 -0.33 1.95 -5.42
C ALA A 78 0.45 1.96 -4.10
N TYR A 79 -0.12 2.52 -3.02
CA TYR A 79 0.52 2.47 -1.70
C TYR A 79 0.75 1.02 -1.23
N VAL A 80 -0.24 0.15 -1.42
CA VAL A 80 -0.14 -1.27 -1.05
C VAL A 80 0.91 -2.01 -1.90
N VAL A 81 0.84 -1.85 -3.23
CA VAL A 81 1.73 -2.56 -4.16
C VAL A 81 3.19 -2.10 -4.05
N THR A 82 3.43 -0.82 -3.75
CA THR A 82 4.79 -0.29 -3.60
C THR A 82 5.37 -0.50 -2.20
N GLY A 83 4.56 -0.96 -1.23
CA GLY A 83 4.97 -1.10 0.17
C GLY A 83 5.20 0.25 0.88
N LEU A 84 4.72 1.34 0.29
CA LEU A 84 4.88 2.69 0.83
C LEU A 84 4.01 2.91 2.07
N HIS A 85 2.82 2.31 2.09
CA HIS A 85 2.10 2.11 3.34
C HIS A 85 2.44 0.70 3.85
N PRO A 86 2.64 0.48 5.16
CA PRO A 86 2.60 -0.87 5.70
C PRO A 86 1.33 -1.53 5.17
N SER A 87 1.47 -2.72 4.59
CA SER A 87 0.31 -3.52 4.20
C SER A 87 -0.64 -3.63 5.40
N ALA A 88 -1.93 -3.85 5.17
CA ALA A 88 -2.84 -4.15 6.28
C ALA A 88 -2.27 -5.29 7.15
N ASP A 89 -1.56 -6.23 6.51
CA ASP A 89 -0.82 -7.30 7.17
C ASP A 89 0.34 -6.77 8.02
N ASP A 90 1.19 -5.86 7.53
CA ASP A 90 2.27 -5.24 8.33
C ASP A 90 1.75 -4.46 9.55
N ALA A 91 0.59 -3.81 9.42
CA ALA A 91 -0.04 -3.09 10.52
C ALA A 91 -0.61 -4.06 11.57
N VAL A 92 -1.22 -5.16 11.11
CA VAL A 92 -1.71 -6.25 11.98
C VAL A 92 -0.54 -6.95 12.66
N ASP A 93 0.54 -7.24 11.95
CA ASP A 93 1.74 -7.88 12.50
C ASP A 93 2.40 -7.01 13.57
N ARG A 94 2.56 -5.71 13.33
CA ARG A 94 3.07 -4.79 14.37
C ARG A 94 2.12 -4.67 15.56
N PHE A 95 0.81 -4.69 15.33
CA PHE A 95 -0.17 -4.67 16.41
C PHE A 95 -0.12 -5.94 17.27
N VAL A 96 0.00 -7.10 16.62
CA VAL A 96 0.19 -8.40 17.26
C VAL A 96 1.50 -8.43 18.07
N GLU A 97 2.58 -7.92 17.49
CA GLU A 97 3.87 -7.82 18.15
C GLU A 97 3.81 -6.92 19.39
N ALA A 98 3.16 -5.75 19.30
CA ALA A 98 2.94 -4.85 20.43
C ALA A 98 2.11 -5.50 21.55
N LEU A 99 1.06 -6.27 21.20
CA LEU A 99 0.25 -6.99 22.19
C LEU A 99 1.04 -8.09 22.91
N ASN A 100 1.89 -8.83 22.18
CA ASN A 100 2.76 -9.83 22.80
C ASN A 100 3.81 -9.19 23.70
N GLN A 101 4.42 -8.09 23.24
CA GLN A 101 5.42 -7.36 24.03
C GLN A 101 4.81 -6.71 25.28
N ALA A 102 3.55 -6.27 25.22
CA ALA A 102 2.81 -5.80 26.39
C ALA A 102 2.55 -6.97 27.36
N ALA A 103 2.14 -8.13 26.85
CA ALA A 103 1.90 -9.32 27.67
C ALA A 103 3.15 -9.81 28.43
N ASP A 104 4.34 -9.62 27.86
CA ASP A 104 5.60 -10.00 28.50
C ASP A 104 6.06 -9.00 29.58
N GLN A 105 5.43 -7.83 29.65
CA GLN A 105 5.76 -6.76 30.61
C GLN A 105 4.76 -6.63 31.77
N VAL A 106 3.61 -7.32 31.71
CA VAL A 106 2.62 -7.28 32.81
C VAL A 106 2.96 -8.37 33.83
N ASP A 107 2.97 -8.00 35.11
CA ASP A 107 3.19 -8.95 36.21
C ASP A 107 1.96 -9.83 36.48
N ASP A 108 0.78 -9.39 36.05
CA ASP A 108 -0.48 -10.12 36.20
C ASP A 108 -0.68 -11.14 35.06
N GLU A 109 -0.81 -12.41 35.43
CA GLU A 109 -0.89 -13.52 34.49
C GLU A 109 -2.23 -13.62 33.74
N ASP A 110 -3.32 -13.09 34.34
CA ASP A 110 -4.63 -13.02 33.69
C ASP A 110 -4.62 -11.92 32.61
N ASP A 111 -4.02 -10.76 32.89
CA ASP A 111 -3.83 -9.67 31.93
C ASP A 111 -2.88 -10.08 30.79
N ALA A 112 -1.77 -10.75 31.10
CA ALA A 112 -0.86 -11.28 30.10
C ALA A 112 -1.56 -12.31 29.19
N SER A 113 -2.41 -13.16 29.77
CA SER A 113 -3.20 -14.15 29.03
C SER A 113 -4.25 -13.50 28.12
N ALA A 114 -4.88 -12.41 28.57
CA ALA A 114 -5.83 -11.64 27.78
C ALA A 114 -5.17 -10.99 26.56
N LEU A 115 -4.01 -10.35 26.74
CA LEU A 115 -3.24 -9.71 25.66
C LEU A 115 -2.77 -10.71 24.60
N ARG A 116 -2.24 -11.88 25.02
CA ARG A 116 -1.86 -12.96 24.09
C ARG A 116 -3.06 -13.53 23.33
N LYS A 117 -4.24 -13.58 23.96
CA LYS A 117 -5.48 -14.00 23.30
C LYS A 117 -5.93 -12.99 22.25
N MET A 118 -5.79 -11.69 22.52
CA MET A 118 -6.07 -10.64 21.53
C MET A 118 -5.11 -10.72 20.34
N ALA A 119 -3.81 -10.93 20.58
CA ALA A 119 -2.80 -11.11 19.53
C ALA A 119 -3.14 -12.29 18.58
N ARG A 120 -3.49 -13.45 19.14
CA ARG A 120 -3.92 -14.62 18.35
C ARG A 120 -5.20 -14.37 17.55
N THR A 121 -6.13 -13.60 18.12
CA THR A 121 -7.39 -13.28 17.43
C THR A 121 -7.14 -12.33 16.27
N ALA A 122 -6.27 -11.33 16.43
CA ALA A 122 -5.88 -10.41 15.36
C ALA A 122 -5.23 -11.14 14.16
N LEU A 123 -4.36 -12.13 14.42
CA LEU A 123 -3.78 -12.99 13.38
C LEU A 123 -4.83 -13.86 12.65
N SER A 124 -5.88 -14.31 13.36
CA SER A 124 -6.95 -15.14 12.77
C SER A 124 -7.96 -14.35 11.92
N VAL A 125 -7.94 -13.02 12.02
CA VAL A 125 -8.80 -12.08 11.28
C VAL A 125 -8.00 -11.48 10.12
N SER A 126 -7.23 -12.30 9.40
CA SER A 126 -6.56 -11.85 8.18
C SER A 126 -7.55 -11.87 7.00
N THR A 127 -7.81 -10.66 6.49
CA THR A 127 -8.39 -10.28 5.19
C THR A 127 -9.92 -10.26 4.97
N ASP A 128 -10.76 -11.13 5.57
CA ASP A 128 -12.21 -11.12 5.25
C ASP A 128 -13.11 -10.30 6.21
N VAL A 129 -12.63 -9.91 7.39
CA VAL A 129 -13.51 -9.50 8.51
C VAL A 129 -13.11 -8.19 9.18
N VAL A 130 -12.37 -7.30 8.52
CA VAL A 130 -12.15 -5.93 9.05
C VAL A 130 -13.49 -5.16 9.13
N GLY A 131 -14.45 -5.48 8.25
CA GLY A 131 -15.80 -4.90 8.28
C GLY A 131 -16.68 -5.34 9.46
N ALA A 132 -16.54 -6.56 9.98
CA ALA A 132 -17.44 -7.05 11.03
C ALA A 132 -16.97 -6.71 12.46
N VAL A 133 -15.66 -6.51 12.67
CA VAL A 133 -15.13 -6.15 14.00
C VAL A 133 -15.52 -4.71 14.37
N LEU A 134 -15.58 -3.78 13.41
CA LEU A 134 -16.09 -2.43 13.64
C LEU A 134 -17.60 -2.42 13.97
N GLY A 135 -18.38 -3.35 13.41
CA GLY A 135 -19.79 -3.52 13.74
C GLY A 135 -20.03 -4.11 15.13
N ALA A 136 -19.18 -5.05 15.58
CA ALA A 136 -19.32 -5.70 16.88
C ALA A 136 -19.01 -4.74 18.06
N VAL A 137 -18.06 -3.81 17.89
CA VAL A 137 -17.76 -2.79 18.91
C VAL A 137 -18.85 -1.71 18.96
N ALA A 138 -19.37 -1.28 17.80
CA ALA A 138 -20.50 -0.35 17.73
C ALA A 138 -21.78 -0.92 18.36
N THR A 139 -22.06 -2.21 18.14
CA THR A 139 -23.25 -2.87 18.72
C THR A 139 -23.13 -3.07 20.23
N ARG A 140 -21.91 -3.20 20.76
CA ARG A 140 -21.68 -3.27 22.21
C ARG A 140 -21.75 -1.89 22.89
N ALA A 141 -21.44 -0.82 22.16
CA ALA A 141 -21.58 0.56 22.64
C ALA A 141 -23.02 1.08 22.53
N ALA A 142 -23.82 0.56 21.61
CA ALA A 142 -25.24 0.91 21.42
C ALA A 142 -26.22 0.00 22.17
N GLY A 143 -25.71 -1.01 22.87
CA GLY A 143 -26.48 -1.97 23.67
C GLY A 143 -26.29 -1.79 25.17
N MET A 144 -26.55 -0.58 25.67
CA MET A 144 -26.99 -0.27 27.04
C MET A 144 -28.06 0.81 26.97
#